data_AF-A0A969KGX6-F1
#
_entry.id   AF-A0A969KGX6-F1
#
_cell.length_a   1.000
_cell.length_b   1.000
_cell.length_c   1.000
_cell.angle_alpha   90.00
_cell.angle_beta   90.00
_cell.angle_gamma   90.00
#
_symmetry.space_group_name_H-M   'P 1'
#
loop_
_entity.id
_entity.type
_entity.pdbx_description
1 polymer ?
#
loop_
_entity_poly.entity_id
_entity_poly.type
_entity_poly.pdbx_seq_one_letter_code
_entity_poly.pdbx_strand_id
1 'polypeptide(L)' 'MEDYLITVGASADLSLTKTVDNASPNVGDNVVYTVTVNNTGPSDATNVDVTDQLPAGLTYVSDDSGGAYNSGTGVWTVGT' A
#
# COMPACT_ATOMS: atom_id res chain seq x y z
N MET A 1 26.36 23.50 -30.06
CA MET A 1 25.88 22.71 -28.91
C MET A 1 24.62 22.02 -29.37
N GLU A 2 24.54 20.71 -29.21
CA GLU A 2 23.29 19.99 -29.43
C GLU A 2 22.57 19.88 -28.09
N ASP A 3 21.28 20.16 -28.10
CA ASP A 3 20.41 20.11 -26.94
C ASP A 3 19.52 18.88 -27.07
N TYR A 4 19.39 18.09 -26.01
CA TYR A 4 18.63 16.85 -26.02
C TYR A 4 17.56 16.91 -24.92
N LEU A 5 16.29 16.84 -25.31
CA LEU A 5 15.19 16.72 -24.38
C LEU A 5 14.93 15.25 -24.09
N ILE A 6 15.02 14.85 -22.83
CA ILE A 6 14.49 13.56 -22.37
C ILE A 6 13.02 13.79 -22.01
N THR A 7 12.11 13.20 -22.77
CA THR A 7 10.68 13.16 -22.41
C THR A 7 10.44 11.89 -21.60
N VAL A 8 10.56 11.95 -20.28
CA VAL A 8 9.95 10.91 -19.43
C VAL A 8 8.44 11.08 -19.59
N GLY A 9 7.74 10.04 -20.04
CA GLY A 9 6.29 10.07 -20.15
C GLY A 9 5.67 10.36 -18.78
N ALA A 10 4.82 11.39 -18.71
CA ALA A 10 4.07 11.74 -17.51
C ALA A 10 3.15 10.57 -17.10
N SER A 11 3.62 9.75 -16.17
CA SER A 11 2.94 8.57 -15.66
C SER A 11 3.30 8.38 -14.19
N ALA A 12 2.37 7.82 -13.41
CA ALA A 12 2.69 7.33 -12.08
C ALA A 12 3.36 5.96 -12.21
N ASP A 13 4.33 5.69 -11.36
CA ASP A 13 5.03 4.41 -11.28
C ASP A 13 4.94 3.93 -9.83
N LEU A 14 3.96 3.07 -9.57
CA LEU A 14 3.62 2.63 -8.22
C LEU A 14 4.28 1.30 -7.88
N SER A 15 4.83 1.23 -6.68
CA SER A 15 5.34 0.01 -6.07
C SER A 15 4.70 -0.21 -4.70
N LEU A 16 4.53 -1.49 -4.35
CA LEU A 16 3.91 -1.93 -3.10
C LEU A 16 4.87 -2.88 -2.38
N THR A 17 5.10 -2.64 -1.10
CA THR A 17 5.76 -3.59 -0.22
C THR A 17 4.89 -3.87 1.00
N LYS A 18 4.91 -5.12 1.47
CA LYS A 18 4.21 -5.54 2.68
C LYS A 18 5.16 -6.37 3.55
N THR A 19 5.27 -6.00 4.80
CA THR A 19 6.03 -6.75 5.81
C THR A 19 5.12 -7.09 6.99
N VAL A 20 5.57 -8.06 7.79
CA VAL A 20 4.95 -8.44 9.05
C VAL A 20 6.03 -8.43 10.11
N ASP A 21 5.70 -7.94 11.30
CA ASP A 21 6.60 -7.92 12.45
C ASP A 21 6.89 -9.33 12.99
N ASN A 22 5.91 -10.24 12.88
CA ASN A 22 6.04 -11.64 13.25
C ASN A 22 5.40 -12.57 12.19
N ALA A 23 6.22 -13.31 11.45
CA ALA A 23 5.77 -14.25 10.42
C ALA A 23 5.31 -15.61 10.98
N SER A 24 5.44 -15.85 12.29
CA SER A 24 5.01 -17.08 12.95
C SER A 24 4.37 -16.77 14.32
N PRO A 25 3.22 -16.08 14.32
CA PRO A 25 2.50 -15.76 15.55
C PRO A 25 1.85 -16.99 16.18
N ASN A 26 1.65 -16.94 17.50
CA ASN A 26 0.81 -17.90 18.19
C ASN A 26 -0.66 -17.45 18.12
N VAL A 27 -1.57 -18.38 18.43
CA VAL A 27 -3.00 -18.05 18.52
C VAL A 27 -3.23 -17.02 19.62
N GLY A 28 -3.88 -15.92 19.27
CA GLY A 28 -4.17 -14.81 20.18
C GLY A 28 -3.14 -13.67 20.15
N ASP A 29 -2.01 -13.85 19.46
CA ASP A 29 -1.03 -12.77 19.28
C ASP A 29 -1.57 -11.71 18.32
N ASN A 30 -1.26 -10.45 18.61
CA ASN A 30 -1.39 -9.38 17.63
C ASN A 30 -0.19 -9.40 16.70
N VAL A 31 -0.45 -9.25 15.39
CA VAL A 31 0.57 -9.01 14.37
C VAL A 31 0.34 -7.66 13.73
N VAL A 32 1.42 -6.97 13.40
CA VAL A 32 1.39 -5.69 12.72
C VAL A 32 1.89 -5.91 11.30
N TYR A 33 1.03 -5.62 10.33
CA TYR A 33 1.41 -5.54 8.92
C TYR A 33 1.76 -4.11 8.57
N THR A 34 2.92 -3.91 7.94
CA THR A 34 3.30 -2.62 7.39
C THR A 34 3.18 -2.67 5.88
N VAL A 35 2.26 -1.90 5.32
CA VAL A 35 2.03 -1.78 3.88
C VAL A 35 2.55 -0.42 3.42
N THR A 36 3.50 -0.41 2.49
CA THR A 36 4.08 0.82 1.94
C THR A 36 3.80 0.90 0.45
N VAL A 37 3.15 1.98 0.03
CA VAL A 37 2.96 2.36 -1.37
C VAL A 37 3.92 3.48 -1.70
N ASN A 38 4.65 3.37 -2.81
CA ASN A 38 5.59 4.40 -3.25
C ASN A 38 5.40 4.72 -4.74
N ASN A 39 5.33 6.01 -5.07
CA ASN A 39 5.28 6.50 -6.45
C ASN A 39 6.66 7.04 -6.87
N THR A 40 7.33 6.35 -7.79
CA THR A 40 8.60 6.78 -8.40
C THR A 40 8.40 7.47 -9.75
N GLY A 41 7.17 7.57 -10.22
CA GLY A 41 6.84 8.18 -11.50
C GLY A 41 6.81 9.71 -11.40
N PRO A 42 7.00 10.42 -12.52
CA PRO A 42 6.96 11.89 -12.54
C PRO A 42 5.55 12.49 -12.35
N SER A 43 4.49 11.68 -12.28
CA SER A 43 3.11 12.14 -12.12
C SER A 43 2.48 11.63 -10.84
N ASP A 44 1.65 12.47 -10.21
CA ASP A 44 0.85 12.08 -9.04
C ASP A 44 -0.09 10.92 -9.36
N ALA A 45 -0.22 9.99 -8.43
CA ALA A 45 -1.19 8.90 -8.52
C ALA A 45 -2.48 9.33 -7.81
N THR A 46 -3.61 9.24 -8.51
CA THR A 46 -4.94 9.56 -7.97
C THR A 46 -5.81 8.30 -7.98
N ASN A 47 -6.78 8.22 -7.06
CA ASN A 47 -7.70 7.08 -6.93
C ASN A 47 -6.97 5.74 -6.74
N VAL A 48 -5.97 5.73 -5.85
CA VAL A 48 -5.19 4.52 -5.56
C VAL A 48 -5.85 3.73 -4.44
N ASP A 49 -6.26 2.51 -4.76
CA ASP A 49 -6.73 1.51 -3.82
C ASP A 49 -5.72 0.36 -3.69
N VAL A 50 -5.45 -0.06 -2.46
CA VAL A 50 -4.71 -1.27 -2.13
C VAL A 50 -5.69 -2.31 -1.62
N THR A 51 -5.68 -3.52 -2.17
CA THR A 51 -6.49 -4.62 -1.68
C THR A 51 -5.63 -5.57 -0.84
N ASP A 52 -5.96 -5.67 0.44
CA ASP A 52 -5.37 -6.58 1.41
C ASP A 52 -6.48 -7.29 2.21
N GLN A 53 -6.96 -8.39 1.64
CA GLN A 53 -7.97 -9.21 2.29
C GLN A 53 -7.31 -10.10 3.35
N LEU A 54 -7.75 -9.94 4.60
CA LEU A 54 -7.26 -10.76 5.71
C LEU A 54 -7.59 -12.25 5.48
N PRO A 55 -6.59 -13.15 5.56
CA PRO A 55 -6.81 -14.59 5.60
C PRO A 55 -7.78 -15.00 6.70
N ALA A 56 -8.48 -16.12 6.49
CA ALA A 56 -9.30 -16.73 7.52
C ALA A 56 -8.47 -17.01 8.78
N GLY A 57 -8.99 -16.63 9.95
CA GLY A 57 -8.32 -16.78 11.24
C GLY A 57 -7.66 -15.50 11.76
N LEU A 58 -7.53 -14.46 10.95
CA LEU A 58 -7.14 -13.12 11.42
C LEU A 58 -8.37 -12.25 11.66
N THR A 59 -8.28 -11.38 12.66
CA THR A 59 -9.29 -10.36 12.96
C THR A 59 -8.61 -9.00 12.91
N TYR A 60 -9.18 -8.07 12.14
CA TYR A 60 -8.71 -6.69 12.12
C TYR A 60 -8.90 -6.06 13.50
N VAL A 61 -7.88 -5.34 13.98
CA VAL A 61 -7.91 -4.65 15.27
C VAL A 61 -7.93 -3.14 15.06
N SER A 62 -6.93 -2.62 14.34
CA SER A 62 -6.78 -1.21 14.05
C SER A 62 -5.74 -1.01 12.94
N ASP A 63 -5.74 0.18 12.34
CA ASP A 63 -4.64 0.73 11.58
C ASP A 63 -4.35 2.16 12.07
N ASP A 64 -3.13 2.62 11.83
CA ASP A 64 -2.66 3.99 12.12
C ASP A 64 -2.37 4.77 10.83
N SER A 65 -2.96 4.34 9.73
CA SER A 65 -2.57 4.81 8.43
C SER A 65 -3.17 6.15 8.04
N GLY A 66 -2.56 6.78 7.03
CA GLY A 66 -3.15 7.96 6.38
C GLY A 66 -4.33 7.65 5.45
N GLY A 67 -4.70 6.37 5.27
CA GLY A 67 -5.78 5.95 4.39
C GLY A 67 -6.98 5.38 5.17
N ALA A 68 -7.99 4.89 4.44
CA ALA A 68 -9.16 4.27 5.05
C ALA A 68 -9.24 2.78 4.70
N TYR A 69 -8.91 1.90 5.65
CA TYR A 69 -9.07 0.45 5.49
C TYR A 69 -10.51 0.00 5.78
N ASN A 70 -11.09 -0.79 4.87
CA ASN A 70 -12.37 -1.45 5.06
C ASN A 70 -12.15 -2.95 5.32
N SER A 71 -12.31 -3.36 6.58
CA SER A 71 -12.11 -4.77 6.98
C SER A 71 -13.15 -5.75 6.44
N GLY A 72 -14.28 -5.27 5.91
CA GLY A 72 -15.29 -6.10 5.24
C GLY A 72 -14.93 -6.44 3.79
N THR A 73 -14.20 -5.56 3.10
CA THR A 73 -13.80 -5.74 1.70
C THR A 73 -12.30 -5.97 1.51
N GLY A 74 -11.48 -5.69 2.53
CA GLY A 74 -10.02 -5.68 2.44
C GLY A 74 -9.46 -4.50 1.66
N VAL A 75 -10.27 -3.50 1.30
CA VAL A 75 -9.82 -2.37 0.46
C VAL A 75 -9.33 -1.23 1.34
N TRP A 76 -8.20 -0.64 0.94
CA TRP A 76 -7.58 0.52 1.56
C TRP A 76 -7.39 1.63 0.53
N THR A 77 -8.05 2.77 0.73
CA THR A 77 -7.87 3.94 -0.14
C THR A 77 -6.73 4.82 0.38
N VAL A 78 -5.70 5.04 -0.44
CA VAL A 78 -4.41 5.66 -0.03
C VAL A 78 -4.03 6.91 -0.83
N GLY A 79 -4.60 7.13 -2.01
CA GLY A 79 -4.33 8.32 -2.83
C GLY A 79 -5.62 8.98 -3.30
N THR A 80 -5.92 10.17 -2.76
CA THR A 80 -7.02 11.05 -3.19
C THR A 80 -6.49 12.26 -3.92
#